data_AF-U1GLW3-F1
#
_entry.id   AF-U1GLW3-F1
#
_cell.length_a   1.000
_cell.length_b   1.000
_cell.length_c   1.000
_cell.angle_alpha   90.00
_cell.angle_beta   90.00
_cell.angle_gamma   90.00
#
_symmetry.space_group_name_H-M   'P 1'
#
loop_
_entity.id
_entity.type
_entity.pdbx_description
1 polymer ?
#
loop_
_entity_poly.entity_id
_entity_poly.type
_entity_poly.pdbx_seq_one_letter_code
_entity_poly.pdbx_strand_id
1 'polypeptide(L)'
;MLHQRAVQQSIRWLAVANPSTFNKTTSLARLAPPAAIATGRHIQIRQAATQPTSPSDAYSILASQRLHRPVSPHLKIYRPQITWILSALNRITGSVLSGGFYIFGAAYLVSPLFGWHLDTASLAAAFASWPWAAQLAAKMAAAFPFTFHAWNGIRHLTWDVGAALNNQQVIRTGWVVVGFTVVSSLALALL
;
A
#
# COMPACT_ATOMS: atom_id res chain seq x y z
N MET A 1 10.84 4.10 -29.38
CA MET A 1 9.51 3.48 -29.17
C MET A 1 8.61 3.53 -30.42
N LEU A 2 8.69 4.54 -31.28
CA LEU A 2 7.89 4.65 -32.51
C LEU A 2 8.17 3.52 -33.54
N HIS A 3 9.43 3.14 -33.72
CA HIS A 3 9.81 2.08 -34.67
C HIS A 3 9.21 0.70 -34.34
N GLN A 4 9.11 0.32 -33.06
CA GLN A 4 8.51 -0.96 -32.67
C GLN A 4 7.00 -1.00 -32.96
N ARG A 5 6.31 0.14 -32.81
CA ARG A 5 4.87 0.22 -33.12
C ARG A 5 4.59 0.19 -34.62
N ALA A 6 5.41 0.85 -35.42
CA ALA A 6 5.30 0.82 -36.88
C ALA A 6 5.56 -0.59 -37.44
N VAL A 7 6.54 -1.30 -36.89
CA VAL A 7 6.84 -2.71 -37.24
C VAL A 7 5.69 -3.63 -36.82
N GLN A 8 5.13 -3.46 -35.61
CA GLN A 8 3.98 -4.26 -35.17
C GLN A 8 2.71 -4.00 -36.00
N GLN A 9 2.47 -2.75 -36.42
CA GLN A 9 1.32 -2.41 -37.25
C GLN A 9 1.46 -2.95 -38.69
N SER A 10 2.64 -2.87 -39.29
CA SER A 10 2.90 -3.40 -40.63
C SER A 10 2.80 -4.93 -40.67
N ILE A 11 3.29 -5.64 -39.65
CA ILE A 11 3.14 -7.10 -39.54
C ILE A 11 1.67 -7.49 -39.41
N ARG A 12 0.88 -6.75 -38.62
CA ARG A 12 -0.57 -6.99 -38.49
C ARG A 12 -1.32 -6.76 -39.79
N TRP A 13 -0.95 -5.72 -40.53
CA TRP A 13 -1.55 -5.41 -41.83
C TRP A 13 -1.23 -6.51 -42.85
N LEU A 14 0.01 -6.98 -42.89
CA LEU A 14 0.43 -8.10 -43.75
C LEU A 14 -0.28 -9.41 -43.39
N ALA A 15 -0.53 -9.69 -42.11
CA ALA A 15 -1.24 -10.88 -41.66
C ALA A 15 -2.74 -10.86 -42.02
N VAL A 16 -3.34 -9.68 -42.15
CA VAL A 16 -4.77 -9.51 -42.51
C VAL A 16 -4.97 -9.43 -44.03
N ALA A 17 -4.00 -8.90 -44.77
CA ALA A 17 -4.16 -8.61 -46.19
C ALA A 17 -4.23 -9.85 -47.10
N ASN A 18 -3.82 -11.04 -46.64
CA ASN A 18 -3.73 -12.19 -47.55
C ASN A 18 -3.71 -13.58 -46.87
N PRO A 19 -4.83 -14.04 -46.27
CA PRO A 19 -4.89 -15.34 -45.57
C PRO A 19 -4.64 -16.55 -46.50
N SER A 20 -4.78 -16.40 -47.82
CA SER A 20 -4.64 -17.49 -48.80
C SER A 20 -3.22 -17.69 -49.35
N THR A 21 -2.32 -16.71 -49.21
CA THR A 21 -0.93 -16.82 -49.68
C THR A 21 0.00 -17.47 -48.64
N PHE A 22 -0.33 -17.36 -47.34
CA PHE A 22 0.42 -18.05 -46.30
C PHE A 22 0.19 -19.58 -46.30
N ASN A 23 -0.94 -20.04 -46.85
CA ASN A 23 -1.25 -21.46 -46.98
C ASN A 23 -0.50 -22.15 -48.14
N LYS A 24 0.19 -21.41 -49.02
CA LYS A 24 0.87 -21.97 -50.20
C LYS A 24 2.36 -22.31 -49.98
N THR A 25 2.97 -21.97 -48.84
CA THR A 25 4.34 -22.41 -48.48
C THR A 25 4.40 -23.70 -47.67
N THR A 26 3.25 -24.37 -47.51
CA THR A 26 3.09 -25.59 -46.70
C THR A 26 3.48 -26.88 -47.44
N SER A 27 4.46 -26.84 -48.34
CA SER A 27 5.15 -28.06 -48.82
C SER A 27 6.19 -28.56 -47.80
N LEU A 28 6.51 -27.78 -46.77
CA LEU A 28 7.41 -28.16 -45.66
C LEU A 28 6.71 -28.87 -44.48
N ALA A 29 5.40 -29.07 -44.53
CA ALA A 29 4.62 -29.68 -43.45
C ALA A 29 4.32 -31.18 -43.65
N ARG A 30 5.24 -31.94 -44.26
CA ARG A 30 5.13 -33.40 -44.39
C ARG A 30 5.95 -34.17 -43.35
N LEU A 31 6.26 -33.56 -42.21
CA LEU A 31 6.79 -34.30 -41.07
C LEU A 31 5.64 -34.64 -40.12
N ALA A 32 5.57 -35.90 -39.71
CA ALA A 32 4.63 -36.33 -38.68
C ALA A 32 4.78 -35.45 -37.42
N PRO A 33 3.69 -35.16 -36.68
CA PRO A 33 3.70 -34.28 -35.51
C PRO A 33 4.86 -34.48 -34.51
N PRO A 34 5.32 -35.73 -34.22
CA PRO A 34 6.45 -35.94 -33.31
C PRO A 34 7.77 -35.36 -33.83
N ALA A 35 8.04 -35.46 -35.14
CA ALA A 35 9.29 -35.00 -35.75
C ALA A 35 9.35 -33.47 -35.90
N ALA A 36 8.21 -32.81 -36.07
CA ALA A 36 8.12 -31.34 -36.09
C ALA A 36 8.38 -30.72 -34.70
N ILE A 37 7.96 -31.39 -33.63
CA ILE A 37 8.22 -30.98 -32.25
C ILE A 37 9.70 -31.17 -31.90
N ALA A 38 10.29 -32.33 -32.24
CA ALA A 38 11.68 -32.64 -31.94
C ALA A 38 12.70 -31.71 -32.64
N THR A 39 12.34 -31.13 -33.78
CA THR A 39 13.23 -30.26 -34.57
C THR A 39 13.05 -28.77 -34.27
N GLY A 40 12.20 -28.39 -33.31
CA GLY A 40 11.97 -26.99 -32.93
C GLY A 40 11.29 -26.15 -34.02
N ARG A 41 10.77 -26.79 -35.08
CA ARG A 41 10.11 -26.16 -36.24
C ARG A 41 8.59 -26.09 -36.06
N HIS A 42 8.11 -25.98 -34.83
CA HIS A 42 6.70 -25.84 -34.51
C HIS A 42 6.35 -24.35 -34.29
N ILE A 43 5.90 -23.68 -35.36
CA ILE A 43 5.27 -22.36 -35.23
C ILE A 43 3.85 -22.58 -34.71
N GLN A 44 3.61 -22.32 -33.43
CA GLN A 44 2.26 -22.38 -32.86
C GLN A 44 1.46 -21.16 -33.34
N ILE A 45 0.71 -21.31 -34.43
CA ILE A 45 -0.25 -20.30 -34.87
C ILE A 45 -1.53 -20.48 -34.06
N ARG A 46 -1.74 -19.65 -33.04
CA ARG A 46 -3.04 -19.54 -32.37
C ARG A 46 -3.97 -18.73 -33.26
N GLN A 47 -4.91 -19.39 -33.94
CA GLN A 47 -6.05 -18.71 -34.53
C GLN A 47 -6.96 -18.24 -33.39
N ALA A 48 -6.95 -16.93 -33.11
CA ALA A 48 -7.91 -16.33 -32.19
C ALA A 48 -9.22 -16.11 -32.96
N ALA A 49 -10.22 -16.96 -32.74
CA ALA A 49 -11.55 -16.75 -33.28
C ALA A 49 -12.19 -15.53 -32.59
N THR A 50 -12.52 -14.49 -33.34
CA THR A 50 -13.25 -13.33 -32.82
C THR A 50 -14.75 -13.59 -32.93
N GLN A 51 -15.47 -13.51 -31.81
CA GLN A 51 -16.93 -13.52 -31.79
C GLN A 51 -17.45 -12.08 -31.76
N PRO A 52 -18.48 -11.73 -32.53
CA PRO A 52 -19.14 -10.44 -32.39
C PRO A 52 -19.85 -10.38 -31.02
N THR A 53 -19.57 -9.36 -30.24
CA THR A 53 -20.16 -9.17 -28.90
C THR A 53 -20.94 -7.87 -28.86
N SER A 54 -22.11 -7.87 -28.21
CA SER A 54 -22.79 -6.61 -27.88
C SER A 54 -21.97 -5.83 -26.84
N PRO A 55 -22.16 -4.50 -26.72
CA PRO A 55 -21.47 -3.71 -25.70
C PRO A 55 -21.69 -4.19 -24.26
N SER A 56 -22.89 -4.70 -23.95
CA SER A 56 -23.21 -5.27 -22.64
C SER A 56 -22.45 -6.58 -22.38
N ASP A 57 -22.32 -7.44 -23.40
CA ASP A 57 -21.59 -8.70 -23.29
C ASP A 57 -20.08 -8.45 -23.14
N ALA A 58 -19.55 -7.46 -23.86
CA ALA A 58 -18.17 -7.04 -23.70
C ALA A 58 -17.90 -6.56 -22.25
N TYR A 59 -18.83 -5.82 -21.64
CA TYR A 59 -18.69 -5.37 -20.26
C TYR A 59 -18.74 -6.54 -19.27
N SER A 60 -19.65 -7.49 -19.44
CA SER A 60 -19.77 -8.67 -18.56
C SER A 60 -18.54 -9.57 -18.64
N ILE A 61 -17.97 -9.75 -19.84
CA ILE A 61 -16.71 -10.47 -20.05
C ILE A 61 -15.54 -9.75 -19.37
N LEU A 62 -15.44 -8.42 -19.49
CA LEU A 62 -14.38 -7.67 -18.82
C LEU A 62 -14.53 -7.71 -17.30
N ALA A 63 -15.75 -7.65 -16.78
CA ALA A 63 -16.02 -7.79 -15.35
C ALA A 63 -15.62 -9.18 -14.84
N SER A 64 -16.03 -10.26 -15.54
CA SER A 64 -15.67 -11.63 -15.17
C SER A 64 -14.16 -11.85 -15.24
N GLN A 65 -13.47 -11.31 -16.25
CA GLN A 65 -12.01 -11.35 -16.32
C GLN A 65 -11.33 -10.61 -15.17
N ARG A 66 -11.85 -9.46 -14.73
CA ARG A 66 -11.26 -8.68 -13.62
C ARG A 66 -11.33 -9.44 -12.29
N LEU A 67 -12.37 -10.23 -12.06
CA LEU A 67 -12.50 -11.06 -10.85
C LEU A 67 -11.41 -12.15 -10.76
N HIS A 68 -10.93 -12.64 -11.90
CA HIS A 68 -9.90 -13.69 -11.95
C HIS A 68 -8.47 -13.13 -12.04
N ARG A 69 -8.29 -11.81 -12.12
CA ARG A 69 -6.95 -11.21 -12.18
C ARG A 69 -6.35 -11.17 -10.77
N PRO A 70 -5.21 -11.83 -10.53
CA PRO A 70 -4.55 -11.75 -9.24
C PRO A 70 -4.03 -10.33 -9.00
N VAL A 71 -4.12 -9.87 -7.76
CA VAL A 71 -3.46 -8.63 -7.32
C VAL A 71 -2.00 -8.95 -7.05
N SER A 72 -1.09 -8.23 -7.70
CA SER A 72 0.35 -8.38 -7.44
C SER A 72 0.65 -8.08 -5.97
N PRO A 73 1.52 -8.85 -5.30
CA PRO A 73 1.89 -8.56 -3.92
C PRO A 73 2.54 -7.17 -3.82
N HIS A 74 2.22 -6.42 -2.76
CA HIS A 74 2.73 -5.07 -2.53
C HIS A 74 3.42 -4.97 -1.17
N LEU A 75 2.66 -4.86 -0.07
CA LEU A 75 3.24 -4.68 1.28
C LEU A 75 4.10 -5.87 1.74
N LYS A 76 3.78 -7.08 1.25
CA LYS A 76 4.51 -8.31 1.62
C LYS A 76 5.91 -8.39 0.99
N ILE A 77 6.16 -7.69 -0.12
CA ILE A 77 7.42 -7.78 -0.87
C ILE A 77 8.18 -6.45 -0.95
N TYR A 78 7.54 -5.33 -0.59
CA TYR A 78 8.16 -4.02 -0.69
C TYR A 78 9.22 -3.81 0.40
N ARG A 79 10.37 -3.24 0.03
CA ARG A 79 11.46 -2.97 0.97
C ARG A 79 11.00 -1.95 2.04
N PRO A 80 11.19 -2.24 3.33
CA PRO A 80 10.97 -1.26 4.39
C PRO A 80 11.82 0.00 4.18
N GLN A 81 11.18 1.16 4.20
CA GLN A 81 11.81 2.47 4.03
C GLN A 81 11.23 3.45 5.04
N ILE A 82 12.07 4.37 5.54
CA ILE A 82 11.68 5.35 6.54
C ILE A 82 10.50 6.23 6.09
N THR A 83 10.33 6.43 4.79
CA THR A 83 9.24 7.23 4.20
C THR A 83 7.86 6.67 4.53
N TRP A 84 7.57 5.45 4.08
CA TRP A 84 6.25 4.84 4.25
C TRP A 84 6.03 4.30 5.65
N ILE A 85 7.09 3.88 6.35
CA ILE A 85 6.99 3.46 7.76
C ILE A 85 6.53 4.62 8.64
N LEU A 86 7.17 5.81 8.53
CA LEU A 86 6.74 6.97 9.30
C LEU A 86 5.34 7.43 8.89
N SER A 87 4.98 7.34 7.61
CA SER A 87 3.61 7.65 7.17
C SER A 87 2.57 6.71 7.80
N ALA A 88 2.85 5.41 7.87
CA ALA A 88 1.98 4.43 8.51
C ALA A 88 1.87 4.68 10.02
N LEU A 89 3.01 4.91 10.68
CA LEU A 89 3.05 5.26 12.10
C LEU A 89 2.26 6.54 12.38
N ASN A 90 2.31 7.55 11.50
CA ASN A 90 1.56 8.79 11.71
C ASN A 90 0.05 8.56 11.73
N ARG A 91 -0.44 7.66 10.88
CA ARG A 91 -1.85 7.27 10.85
C ARG A 91 -2.20 6.48 12.10
N ILE A 92 -1.38 5.51 12.47
CA ILE A 92 -1.59 4.66 13.65
C ILE A 92 -1.63 5.53 14.91
N THR A 93 -0.63 6.39 15.13
CA THR A 93 -0.59 7.26 16.31
C THR A 93 -1.74 8.26 16.30
N GLY A 94 -2.11 8.81 15.14
CA GLY A 94 -3.29 9.68 15.00
C GLY A 94 -4.58 8.96 15.41
N SER A 95 -4.81 7.74 14.90
CA SER A 95 -5.96 6.92 15.26
C SER A 95 -5.97 6.53 16.74
N VAL A 96 -4.80 6.19 17.32
CA VAL A 96 -4.68 5.88 18.74
C VAL A 96 -5.01 7.08 19.61
N LEU A 97 -4.48 8.28 19.27
CA LEU A 97 -4.74 9.50 20.02
C LEU A 97 -6.21 9.94 19.92
N SER A 98 -6.77 10.00 18.71
CA SER A 98 -8.18 10.35 18.50
C SER A 98 -9.10 9.32 19.14
N GLY A 99 -8.83 8.02 18.95
CA GLY A 99 -9.59 6.94 19.56
C GLY A 99 -9.56 7.01 21.09
N GLY A 100 -8.37 7.18 21.68
CA GLY A 100 -8.20 7.35 23.11
C GLY A 100 -8.96 8.56 23.65
N PHE A 101 -8.88 9.70 22.97
CA PHE A 101 -9.63 10.90 23.34
C PHE A 101 -11.14 10.68 23.34
N TYR A 102 -11.70 10.13 22.26
CA TYR A 102 -13.14 9.91 22.15
C TYR A 102 -13.65 8.81 23.08
N ILE A 103 -12.91 7.70 23.23
CA ILE A 103 -13.28 6.62 24.15
C ILE A 103 -13.26 7.14 25.58
N PHE A 104 -12.20 7.83 26.00
CA PHE A 104 -12.12 8.40 27.34
C PHE A 104 -13.20 9.44 27.57
N GLY A 105 -13.41 10.37 26.63
CA GLY A 105 -14.43 11.41 26.74
C GLY A 105 -15.85 10.83 26.85
N ALA A 106 -16.17 9.81 26.05
CA ALA A 106 -17.45 9.12 26.13
C ALA A 106 -17.60 8.34 27.44
N ALA A 107 -16.58 7.59 27.86
CA ALA A 107 -16.58 6.85 29.13
C ALA A 107 -16.73 7.79 30.33
N TYR A 108 -16.03 8.92 30.33
CA TYR A 108 -16.13 9.96 31.35
C TYR A 108 -17.55 10.53 31.41
N LEU A 109 -18.16 10.83 30.26
CA LEU A 109 -19.52 11.37 30.18
C LEU A 109 -20.56 10.41 30.78
N VAL A 110 -20.47 9.12 30.47
CA VAL A 110 -21.43 8.12 30.97
C VAL A 110 -21.08 7.58 32.37
N SER A 111 -19.89 7.89 32.89
CA SER A 111 -19.38 7.35 34.15
C SER A 111 -20.35 7.46 35.35
N PRO A 112 -21.11 8.56 35.55
CA PRO A 112 -22.02 8.66 36.69
C PRO A 112 -23.20 7.69 36.62
N LEU A 113 -23.62 7.30 35.40
CA LEU A 113 -24.74 6.37 35.20
C LEU A 113 -24.40 4.94 35.62
N PHE A 114 -23.11 4.60 35.60
CA PHE A 114 -22.60 3.27 35.92
C PHE A 114 -21.82 3.22 37.25
N GLY A 115 -21.73 4.36 37.96
CA GLY A 115 -20.93 4.47 39.18
C GLY A 115 -19.42 4.32 38.95
N TRP A 116 -18.92 4.64 37.74
CA TRP A 116 -17.49 4.60 37.45
C TRP A 116 -16.77 5.84 38.00
N HIS A 117 -15.64 5.64 38.66
CA HIS A 117 -14.82 6.70 39.24
C HIS A 117 -13.74 7.18 38.25
N LEU A 118 -14.17 7.86 37.17
CA LEU A 118 -13.28 8.43 36.15
C LEU A 118 -12.94 9.91 36.37
N ASP A 119 -13.30 10.47 37.53
CA ASP A 119 -12.90 11.81 37.93
C ASP A 119 -11.38 11.91 38.13
N THR A 120 -10.85 13.11 37.97
CA THR A 120 -9.40 13.35 38.02
C THR A 120 -8.76 12.91 39.33
N ALA A 121 -9.44 13.07 40.48
CA ALA A 121 -8.88 12.70 41.77
C ALA A 121 -8.78 11.18 41.92
N SER A 122 -9.83 10.44 41.57
CA SER A 122 -9.83 8.97 41.58
C SER A 122 -8.78 8.39 40.64
N LEU A 123 -8.67 8.92 39.41
CA LEU A 123 -7.66 8.46 38.44
C LEU A 123 -6.23 8.74 38.92
N ALA A 124 -5.98 9.92 39.50
CA ALA A 124 -4.66 10.27 40.02
C ALA A 124 -4.26 9.37 41.20
N ALA A 125 -5.19 9.12 42.13
CA ALA A 125 -4.94 8.21 43.25
C ALA A 125 -4.71 6.78 42.78
N ALA A 126 -5.50 6.29 41.83
CA ALA A 126 -5.32 4.96 41.24
C ALA A 126 -3.95 4.85 40.56
N PHE A 127 -3.57 5.83 39.73
CA PHE A 127 -2.27 5.86 39.07
C PHE A 127 -1.10 5.91 40.05
N ALA A 128 -1.20 6.70 41.12
CA ALA A 128 -0.17 6.80 42.16
C ALA A 128 0.05 5.48 42.91
N SER A 129 -0.97 4.63 42.99
CA SER A 129 -0.87 3.30 43.64
C SER A 129 -0.12 2.26 42.80
N TRP A 130 0.13 2.53 41.52
CA TRP A 130 0.79 1.57 40.63
C TRP A 130 2.29 1.43 40.94
N PRO A 131 2.90 0.27 40.69
CA PRO A 131 4.35 0.14 40.69
C PRO A 131 5.00 1.13 39.73
N TRP A 132 6.16 1.67 40.10
CA TRP A 132 6.89 2.65 39.28
C TRP A 132 7.05 2.23 37.81
N ALA A 133 7.34 0.95 37.56
CA ALA A 133 7.49 0.44 36.20
C ALA A 133 6.19 0.54 35.38
N ALA A 134 5.04 0.29 36.00
CA ALA A 134 3.73 0.42 35.37
C ALA A 134 3.38 1.90 35.13
N GLN A 135 3.73 2.79 36.07
CA GLN A 135 3.57 4.24 35.89
C GLN A 135 4.39 4.75 34.69
N LEU A 136 5.67 4.37 34.63
CA LEU A 136 6.56 4.74 33.53
C LEU A 136 6.04 4.19 32.19
N ALA A 137 5.61 2.93 32.15
CA ALA A 137 5.07 2.31 30.95
C ALA A 137 3.82 3.05 30.44
N ALA A 138 2.90 3.42 31.33
CA ALA A 138 1.70 4.16 30.97
C ALA A 138 2.01 5.59 30.50
N LYS A 139 2.94 6.29 31.18
CA LYS A 139 3.43 7.60 30.72
C LYS A 139 4.05 7.50 29.33
N MET A 140 4.89 6.50 29.09
CA MET A 140 5.49 6.26 27.77
C MET A 140 4.43 5.91 26.70
N ALA A 141 3.42 5.10 27.04
CA ALA A 141 2.34 4.74 26.14
C ALA A 141 1.50 5.94 25.70
N ALA A 142 1.38 6.98 26.53
CA ALA A 142 0.75 8.24 26.17
C ALA A 142 1.72 9.19 25.43
N ALA A 143 2.94 9.37 25.96
CA ALA A 143 3.90 10.34 25.47
C ALA A 143 4.47 9.98 24.08
N PHE A 144 4.76 8.70 23.82
CA PHE A 144 5.33 8.27 22.55
C PHE A 144 4.43 8.57 21.32
N PRO A 145 3.16 8.11 21.27
CA PRO A 145 2.31 8.40 20.12
C PRO A 145 2.03 9.89 19.96
N PHE A 146 1.86 10.62 21.08
CA PHE A 146 1.65 12.07 21.06
C PHE A 146 2.83 12.82 20.44
N THR A 147 4.03 12.61 20.96
CA THR A 147 5.23 13.30 20.49
C THR A 147 5.58 12.93 19.05
N PHE A 148 5.49 11.64 18.70
CA PHE A 148 5.71 11.19 17.34
C PHE A 148 4.75 11.87 16.36
N HIS A 149 3.44 11.85 16.66
CA HIS A 149 2.43 12.43 15.80
C HIS A 149 2.60 13.95 15.65
N ALA A 150 2.97 14.65 16.73
CA ALA A 150 3.23 16.08 16.69
C ALA A 150 4.45 16.43 15.80
N TRP A 151 5.60 15.80 16.03
CA TRP A 151 6.82 16.07 15.26
C TRP A 151 6.68 15.65 13.80
N ASN A 152 6.12 14.47 13.54
CA ASN A 152 5.89 14.03 12.17
C ASN A 152 4.78 14.86 11.49
N GLY A 153 3.79 15.35 12.24
CA GLY A 153 2.80 16.31 11.76
C GLY A 153 3.42 17.61 11.27
N ILE A 154 4.36 18.20 12.02
CA ILE A 154 5.12 19.39 11.57
C ILE A 154 5.88 19.09 10.27
N ARG A 155 6.50 17.91 10.16
CA ARG A 155 7.17 17.47 8.94
C ARG A 155 6.19 17.35 7.76
N HIS A 156 4.98 16.85 7.98
CA HIS A 156 3.93 16.80 6.95
C HIS A 156 3.47 18.20 6.53
N LEU A 157 3.21 19.10 7.48
CA LEU A 157 2.86 20.50 7.18
C LEU A 157 3.96 21.22 6.39
N THR A 158 5.23 20.89 6.65
CA THR A 158 6.37 21.38 5.87
C THR A 158 6.30 20.90 4.41
N TRP A 159 5.84 19.68 4.17
CA TRP A 159 5.63 19.16 2.82
C TRP A 159 4.42 19.79 2.13
N ASP A 160 3.37 20.10 2.88
CA ASP A 160 2.15 20.73 2.34
C ASP A 160 2.41 22.13 1.78
N VAL A 161 3.41 22.84 2.31
CA VAL A 161 3.88 24.13 1.75
C VAL A 161 4.91 23.97 0.63
N GLY A 162 5.17 22.75 0.17
CA GLY A 162 6.11 22.45 -0.93
C GLY A 162 7.58 22.40 -0.52
N ALA A 163 7.91 22.41 0.77
CA ALA A 163 9.30 22.38 1.26
C ALA A 163 9.77 20.96 1.58
N ALA A 164 11.09 20.75 1.61
CA ALA A 164 11.74 19.50 2.03
C ALA A 164 11.32 18.21 1.26
N LEU A 165 11.00 18.34 -0.04
CA LEU A 165 10.47 17.24 -0.87
C LEU A 165 11.53 16.41 -1.63
N ASN A 166 12.82 16.75 -1.53
CA ASN A 166 13.84 15.92 -2.17
C ASN A 166 14.15 14.66 -1.33
N ASN A 167 14.60 13.57 -1.98
CA ASN A 167 14.79 12.28 -1.31
C ASN A 167 15.73 12.35 -0.09
N GLN A 168 16.83 13.11 -0.18
CA GLN A 168 17.77 13.23 0.93
C GLN A 168 17.15 14.00 2.11
N GLN A 169 16.43 15.08 1.84
CA GLN A 169 15.70 15.87 2.84
C GLN A 169 14.61 15.05 3.50
N VAL A 170 13.81 14.31 2.73
CA VAL A 170 12.76 13.43 3.25
C VAL A 170 13.35 12.38 4.19
N ILE A 171 14.49 11.77 3.86
CA ILE A 171 15.18 10.79 4.72
C ILE A 171 15.74 11.45 5.98
N ARG A 172 16.45 12.59 5.84
CA ARG A 172 17.03 13.32 6.98
C ARG A 172 15.97 13.79 7.95
N THR A 173 14.92 14.44 7.46
CA THR A 173 13.79 14.89 8.29
C THR A 173 13.07 13.72 8.95
N GLY A 174 13.01 12.54 8.31
CA GLY A 174 12.48 11.33 8.94
C GLY A 174 13.29 10.91 10.18
N TRP A 175 14.62 10.88 10.08
CA TRP A 175 15.47 10.56 11.22
C TRP A 175 15.47 11.63 12.31
N VAL A 176 15.35 12.91 11.93
CA VAL A 176 15.17 14.03 12.88
C VAL A 176 13.89 13.84 13.70
N VAL A 177 12.77 13.50 13.05
CA VAL A 177 11.51 13.19 13.74
C VAL A 177 11.68 12.02 14.71
N VAL A 178 12.38 10.94 14.32
CA VAL A 178 12.65 9.80 15.21
C VAL A 178 13.44 10.25 16.43
N GLY A 179 14.51 11.02 16.24
CA GLY A 179 15.33 11.54 17.34
C GLY A 179 14.52 12.41 18.31
N PHE A 180 13.77 13.39 17.80
CA PHE A 180 12.93 14.24 18.62
C PHE A 180 11.83 13.47 19.36
N THR A 181 11.22 12.48 18.70
CA THR A 181 10.23 11.59 19.34
C THR A 181 10.82 10.89 20.55
N VAL A 182 11.99 10.24 20.39
CA VAL A 182 12.63 9.51 21.49
C VAL A 182 12.97 10.44 22.66
N VAL A 183 13.62 11.58 22.39
CA VAL A 183 14.03 12.52 23.44
C VAL A 183 12.82 13.10 24.16
N SER A 184 11.83 13.61 23.42
CA SER A 184 10.67 14.27 24.01
C SER A 184 9.73 13.30 24.73
N SER A 185 9.56 12.07 24.24
CA SER A 185 8.74 11.05 24.93
C SER A 185 9.38 10.60 26.24
N LEU A 186 10.69 10.37 26.26
CA LEU A 186 11.42 10.05 27.49
C LEU A 186 11.38 11.22 28.49
N ALA A 187 11.59 12.45 28.02
CA ALA A 187 11.50 13.63 28.88
C ALA A 187 10.12 13.76 29.54
N LEU A 188 9.04 13.61 28.75
CA LEU A 188 7.67 13.66 29.27
C LEU A 188 7.35 12.50 30.22
N ALA A 189 7.92 11.33 30.01
CA ALA A 189 7.64 10.18 30.86
C ALA A 189 8.41 10.20 32.19
N LEU A 190 9.54 10.92 32.24
CA LEU A 190 10.37 11.08 33.43
C LEU A 190 10.03 12.33 34.26
N LEU A 191 9.29 13.28 33.69
CA LEU A 191 8.59 14.36 34.40
C LEU A 191 7.50 13.79 35.32
#